data_AF-A0A410UHT7-F1
#
_entry.id   AF-A0A410UHT7-F1
#
_cell.length_a   1.000
_cell.length_b   1.000
_cell.length_c   1.000
_cell.angle_alpha   90.00
_cell.angle_beta   90.00
_cell.angle_gamma   90.00
#
_symmetry.space_group_name_H-M   'P 1'
#
loop_
_entity.id
_entity.type
_entity.pdbx_description
1 polymer ?
#
loop_
_entity_poly.entity_id
_entity_poly.type
_entity_poly.pdbx_seq_one_letter_code
_entity_poly.pdbx_strand_id
1 'polypeptide(L)'
;MTLTHPSRKPLPIEVRGTAKLPFGMSAAQFLRDYWQKHPLLIRNAFSDFQSPVTPEDLAGLACEESALSRLIQHDEDRERWRVKTGPLSESDFAKTGDANWTLLVQDVDKWDMDVAALLDHFRFLPSWRVDDVMISYAEPGGGVGAHVDQYDVFLLQGLGQRYWAISTDPNAPKDFRSDVELKQLQHFEPTHKWLLDPGDMLYLPPGIPHDGVAFGGPCMTYSVGMRAPSQGELVGDLADYLAEHLTEDQRFTDPNLVPAKHPGEIDKAALTRVREAVPLATALDEVTLIDWFGRFITRYRSAQTPLALSKPLTEAALMKQLNGGASLLRHPWSRMAWARHRSRCTLFANGHAYPATMESATQLCDQRMLSPPHTFSTIERELILALVNDGYLIPRKPRGRHA
;
A
#
# COMPACT_ATOMS: atom_id res chain seq x y z
N MET A 1 -35.00 10.46 -30.47
CA MET A 1 -34.03 11.56 -30.42
C MET A 1 -32.94 11.18 -29.43
N THR A 2 -31.84 10.63 -29.94
CA THR A 2 -30.63 10.37 -29.16
C THR A 2 -30.03 11.72 -28.75
N LEU A 3 -30.11 12.04 -27.47
CA LEU A 3 -29.38 13.15 -26.88
C LEU A 3 -27.89 12.80 -26.98
N THR A 4 -27.24 13.27 -28.04
CA THR A 4 -25.78 13.35 -28.11
C THR A 4 -25.33 14.25 -26.97
N HIS A 5 -24.79 13.65 -25.91
CA HIS A 5 -24.11 14.39 -24.86
C HIS A 5 -23.01 15.26 -25.51
N PRO A 6 -22.86 16.53 -25.11
CA PRO A 6 -21.84 17.40 -25.68
C PRO A 6 -20.47 16.75 -25.44
N SER A 7 -19.65 16.69 -26.49
CA SER A 7 -18.32 16.10 -26.42
C SER A 7 -17.55 16.77 -25.29
N ARG A 8 -17.30 16.01 -24.21
CA ARG A 8 -16.33 16.44 -23.20
C ARG A 8 -15.01 16.61 -23.94
N LYS A 9 -14.38 17.78 -23.80
CA LYS A 9 -13.00 17.97 -24.25
C LYS A 9 -12.15 16.80 -23.73
N PRO A 10 -11.22 16.26 -24.54
CA PRO A 10 -10.34 15.20 -24.08
C PRO A 10 -9.62 15.65 -22.81
N LEU A 11 -9.53 14.75 -21.83
CA LEU A 11 -8.81 15.02 -20.59
C LEU A 11 -7.31 15.20 -20.92
N PRO A 12 -6.65 16.23 -20.38
CA PRO A 12 -5.21 16.39 -20.59
C PRO A 12 -4.45 15.24 -19.93
N ILE A 13 -3.44 14.69 -20.62
CA ILE A 13 -2.54 13.69 -20.04
C ILE A 13 -1.40 14.33 -19.24
N GLU A 14 -1.20 15.64 -19.40
CA GLU A 14 -0.17 16.42 -18.72
C GLU A 14 -0.78 17.70 -18.14
N VAL A 15 -0.52 17.96 -16.87
CA VAL A 15 -0.93 19.15 -16.13
C VAL A 15 0.25 19.70 -15.32
N ARG A 16 0.10 20.90 -14.77
CA ARG A 16 1.11 21.53 -13.91
C ARG A 16 0.58 21.73 -12.50
N GLY A 17 1.30 21.19 -11.52
CA GLY A 17 1.11 21.39 -10.11
C GLY A 17 1.52 22.77 -9.63
N THR A 18 0.99 23.15 -8.48
CA THR A 18 1.37 24.35 -7.71
C THR A 18 1.37 24.00 -6.23
N ALA A 19 1.99 24.82 -5.39
CA ALA A 19 1.98 24.62 -3.94
C ALA A 19 0.56 24.47 -3.33
N LYS A 20 -0.47 25.07 -3.94
CA LYS A 20 -1.87 24.94 -3.48
C LYS A 20 -2.61 23.75 -4.07
N LEU A 21 -2.22 23.32 -5.26
CA LEU A 21 -2.83 22.23 -6.02
C LEU A 21 -1.71 21.35 -6.57
N PRO A 22 -1.09 20.48 -5.76
CA PRO A 22 0.05 19.68 -6.18
C PRO A 22 -0.29 18.80 -7.38
N PHE A 23 -1.54 18.36 -7.53
CA PHE A 23 -2.03 17.56 -8.67
C PHE A 23 -2.43 18.41 -9.90
N GLY A 24 -2.20 19.73 -9.88
CA GLY A 24 -2.69 20.67 -10.89
C GLY A 24 -4.21 20.87 -10.90
N MET A 25 -4.92 20.20 -10.00
CA MET A 25 -6.38 20.23 -9.85
C MET A 25 -6.78 19.87 -8.41
N SER A 26 -8.06 20.05 -8.07
CA SER A 26 -8.58 19.60 -6.77
C SER A 26 -8.63 18.07 -6.69
N ALA A 27 -8.52 17.52 -5.48
CA ALA A 27 -8.65 16.08 -5.26
C ALA A 27 -9.97 15.50 -5.81
N ALA A 28 -11.08 16.24 -5.67
CA ALA A 28 -12.37 15.82 -6.21
C ALA A 28 -12.38 15.71 -7.74
N GLN A 29 -11.65 16.60 -8.45
CA GLN A 29 -11.49 16.50 -9.90
C GLN A 29 -10.61 15.32 -10.28
N PHE A 30 -9.48 15.12 -9.58
CA PHE A 30 -8.58 13.99 -9.80
C PHE A 30 -9.31 12.64 -9.63
N LEU A 31 -10.06 12.46 -8.54
CA LEU A 31 -10.80 11.23 -8.26
C LEU A 31 -11.89 10.95 -9.31
N ARG A 32 -12.56 12.01 -9.77
CA ARG A 32 -13.60 11.88 -10.80
C ARG A 32 -13.01 11.48 -12.15
N ASP A 33 -11.94 12.15 -12.57
CA ASP A 33 -11.49 12.11 -13.96
C ASP A 33 -10.32 11.14 -14.19
N TYR A 34 -9.41 10.94 -13.23
CA TYR A 34 -8.17 10.17 -13.44
C TYR A 34 -8.06 8.91 -12.60
N TRP A 35 -8.42 8.97 -11.31
CA TRP A 35 -8.26 7.84 -10.40
C TRP A 35 -8.95 6.57 -10.92
N GLN A 36 -8.15 5.52 -11.10
CA GLN A 36 -8.48 4.22 -11.70
C GLN A 36 -9.04 4.30 -13.14
N LYS A 37 -8.71 5.34 -13.90
CA LYS A 37 -9.23 5.58 -15.25
C LYS A 37 -8.14 5.95 -16.25
N HIS A 38 -7.36 6.99 -15.95
CA HIS A 38 -6.42 7.58 -16.89
C HIS A 38 -5.09 7.93 -16.22
N PRO A 39 -3.94 7.67 -16.89
CA PRO A 39 -2.66 8.14 -16.41
C PRO A 39 -2.59 9.67 -16.49
N LEU A 40 -1.75 10.27 -15.66
CA LEU A 40 -1.59 11.72 -15.59
C LEU A 40 -0.16 12.08 -15.20
N LEU A 41 0.53 12.83 -16.05
CA LEU A 41 1.75 13.51 -15.71
C LEU A 41 1.43 14.86 -15.04
N ILE A 42 2.06 15.10 -13.90
CA ILE A 42 1.91 16.31 -13.11
C ILE A 42 3.28 16.95 -12.97
N ARG A 43 3.52 17.99 -13.78
CA ARG A 43 4.76 18.78 -13.72
C ARG A 43 4.80 19.61 -12.45
N ASN A 44 5.95 19.66 -11.77
CA ASN A 44 6.14 20.48 -10.58
C ASN A 44 5.04 20.24 -9.53
N ALA A 45 4.75 18.96 -9.25
CA ALA A 45 3.82 18.56 -8.20
C ALA A 45 4.33 19.03 -6.84
N PHE A 46 5.64 18.92 -6.64
CA PHE A 46 6.37 19.42 -5.48
C PHE A 46 7.49 20.34 -5.95
N SER A 47 7.30 21.66 -5.80
CA SER A 47 8.32 22.64 -6.18
C SER A 47 9.57 22.52 -5.31
N ASP A 48 10.74 22.59 -5.93
CA ASP A 48 12.05 22.52 -5.27
C ASP A 48 12.22 21.27 -4.38
N PHE A 49 11.59 20.16 -4.77
CA PHE A 49 11.62 18.92 -4.02
C PHE A 49 13.06 18.49 -3.71
N GLN A 50 13.34 18.32 -2.41
CA GLN A 50 14.60 17.77 -1.92
C GLN A 50 14.34 16.35 -1.47
N SER A 51 15.14 15.41 -1.99
CA SER A 51 15.11 14.01 -1.58
C SER A 51 15.36 13.92 -0.07
N PRO A 52 14.42 13.43 0.76
CA PRO A 52 14.65 13.26 2.20
C PRO A 52 15.69 12.19 2.53
N VAL A 53 16.00 11.32 1.57
CA VAL A 53 16.94 10.21 1.71
C VAL A 53 18.02 10.35 0.66
N THR A 54 19.28 10.16 1.05
CA THR A 54 20.42 10.12 0.13
C THR A 54 20.57 8.74 -0.52
N PRO A 55 21.23 8.61 -1.69
CA PRO A 55 21.56 7.31 -2.25
C PRO A 55 22.29 6.38 -1.27
N GLU A 56 23.20 6.93 -0.47
CA GLU A 56 23.99 6.20 0.52
C GLU A 56 23.13 5.70 1.68
N ASP A 57 22.23 6.53 2.21
CA ASP A 57 21.28 6.12 3.26
C ASP A 57 20.35 5.00 2.75
N LEU A 58 19.90 5.08 1.49
CA LEU A 58 19.07 4.04 0.88
C LEU A 58 19.84 2.71 0.71
N ALA A 59 21.10 2.77 0.29
CA ALA A 59 21.96 1.60 0.19
C ALA A 59 22.27 0.97 1.57
N GLY A 60 22.47 1.82 2.58
CA GLY A 60 22.61 1.40 3.98
C GLY A 60 21.35 0.67 4.47
N LEU A 61 20.17 1.26 4.26
CA LEU A 61 18.89 0.64 4.61
C LEU A 61 18.70 -0.71 3.90
N ALA A 62 19.12 -0.82 2.63
CA ALA A 62 19.01 -2.06 1.88
C ALA A 62 19.85 -3.23 2.44
N CYS A 63 20.82 -2.94 3.32
CA CYS A 63 21.63 -3.92 4.03
C CYS A 63 21.01 -4.38 5.37
N GLU A 64 19.97 -3.69 5.87
CA GLU A 64 19.29 -4.08 7.11
C GLU A 64 18.54 -5.41 6.94
N GLU A 65 18.61 -6.29 7.94
CA GLU A 65 18.10 -7.66 7.86
C GLU A 65 16.60 -7.74 7.54
N SER A 66 15.84 -6.76 8.03
CA SER A 66 14.37 -6.72 7.87
C SER A 66 13.89 -5.78 6.77
N ALA A 67 14.81 -5.18 6.00
CA ALA A 67 14.47 -4.36 4.85
C ALA A 67 14.20 -5.24 3.62
N LEU A 68 13.12 -4.93 2.91
CA LEU A 68 12.78 -5.60 1.65
C LEU A 68 13.45 -4.85 0.50
N SER A 69 14.59 -5.34 0.05
CA SER A 69 15.37 -4.72 -1.03
C SER A 69 15.62 -5.66 -2.21
N ARG A 70 15.78 -5.09 -3.39
CA ARG A 70 16.20 -5.80 -4.61
C ARG A 70 17.21 -4.95 -5.39
N LEU A 71 18.30 -5.58 -5.78
CA LEU A 71 19.29 -5.03 -6.71
C LEU A 71 19.11 -5.70 -8.07
N ILE A 72 18.85 -4.90 -9.09
CA ILE A 72 18.57 -5.36 -10.45
C ILE A 72 19.64 -4.82 -11.39
N GLN A 73 20.23 -5.68 -12.19
CA GLN A 73 21.27 -5.31 -13.17
C GLN A 73 20.87 -5.82 -14.56
N HIS A 74 21.06 -4.98 -15.57
CA HIS A 74 20.82 -5.29 -16.97
C HIS A 74 22.15 -5.39 -17.73
N ASP A 75 22.41 -6.55 -18.31
CA ASP A 75 23.49 -6.78 -19.26
C ASP A 75 22.92 -6.58 -20.67
N GLU A 76 23.06 -5.36 -21.19
CA GLU A 76 22.53 -4.96 -22.51
C GLU A 76 23.12 -5.81 -23.65
N ASP A 77 24.42 -6.14 -23.60
CA ASP A 77 25.09 -6.92 -24.65
C ASP A 77 24.50 -8.32 -24.82
N ARG A 78 23.98 -8.89 -23.72
CA ARG A 78 23.41 -10.25 -23.69
C ARG A 78 21.91 -10.26 -23.54
N GLU A 79 21.27 -9.10 -23.39
CA GLU A 79 19.84 -8.95 -23.08
C GLU A 79 19.42 -9.77 -21.86
N ARG A 80 20.25 -9.74 -20.80
CA ARG A 80 20.04 -10.52 -19.57
C ARG A 80 19.83 -9.63 -18.36
N TRP A 81 18.91 -10.08 -17.51
CA TRP A 81 18.59 -9.44 -16.25
C TRP A 81 19.03 -10.31 -15.09
N ARG A 82 19.71 -9.70 -14.12
CA ARG A 82 20.06 -10.34 -12.85
C ARG A 82 19.34 -9.60 -11.73
N VAL A 83 18.63 -10.36 -10.91
CA VAL A 83 18.00 -9.86 -9.69
C VAL A 83 18.73 -10.46 -8.50
N LYS A 84 19.05 -9.64 -7.51
CA LYS A 84 19.48 -10.09 -6.19
C LYS A 84 18.53 -9.52 -5.15
N THR A 85 17.85 -10.39 -4.42
CA THR A 85 16.98 -10.03 -3.29
C THR A 85 17.80 -9.88 -2.02
N GLY A 86 17.41 -8.92 -1.18
CA GLY A 86 18.08 -8.61 0.07
C GLY A 86 17.93 -9.66 1.17
N PRO A 87 18.55 -9.43 2.35
CA PRO A 87 19.35 -8.25 2.65
C PRO A 87 20.62 -8.17 1.78
N LEU A 88 20.95 -6.96 1.33
CA LEU A 88 22.13 -6.73 0.50
C LEU A 88 23.37 -6.51 1.37
N SER A 89 24.53 -6.47 0.75
CA SER A 89 25.79 -6.12 1.41
C SER A 89 26.51 -5.04 0.63
N GLU A 90 27.43 -4.32 1.29
CA GLU A 90 28.33 -3.36 0.61
C GLU A 90 29.07 -4.00 -0.58
N SER A 91 29.42 -5.29 -0.45
CA SER A 91 30.11 -6.04 -1.51
C SER A 91 29.27 -6.27 -2.76
N ASP A 92 27.94 -6.13 -2.67
CA ASP A 92 27.04 -6.23 -3.82
C ASP A 92 27.06 -4.95 -4.64
N PHE A 93 27.04 -3.80 -3.97
CA PHE A 93 27.15 -2.48 -4.60
C PHE A 93 28.56 -2.24 -5.17
N ALA A 94 29.61 -2.75 -4.53
CA ALA A 94 30.97 -2.67 -5.09
C ALA A 94 31.12 -3.40 -6.44
N LYS A 95 30.17 -4.26 -6.82
CA LYS A 95 30.15 -5.00 -8.10
C LYS A 95 29.19 -4.39 -9.12
N THR A 96 28.40 -3.40 -8.75
CA THR A 96 27.53 -2.66 -9.66
C THR A 96 28.36 -1.49 -10.19
N GLY A 97 28.72 -1.50 -11.47
CA GLY A 97 29.47 -0.40 -12.09
C GLY A 97 28.69 0.92 -12.09
N ASP A 98 28.97 1.79 -13.05
CA ASP A 98 28.38 3.14 -13.16
C ASP A 98 27.16 3.23 -14.09
N ALA A 99 26.58 2.09 -14.51
CA ALA A 99 25.46 2.06 -15.44
C ALA A 99 24.61 0.77 -15.32
N ASN A 100 23.39 0.83 -15.86
CA ASN A 100 22.51 -0.31 -16.13
C ASN A 100 22.11 -1.13 -14.89
N TRP A 101 21.95 -0.47 -13.75
CA TRP A 101 21.42 -1.11 -12.55
C TRP A 101 20.54 -0.20 -11.72
N THR A 102 19.69 -0.81 -10.90
CA THR A 102 18.80 -0.12 -9.97
C THR A 102 18.68 -0.88 -8.66
N LEU A 103 18.62 -0.13 -7.56
CA LEU A 103 18.24 -0.59 -6.23
C LEU A 103 16.81 -0.19 -5.96
N LEU A 104 15.99 -1.11 -5.48
CA LEU A 104 14.64 -0.86 -4.98
C LEU A 104 14.59 -1.24 -3.50
N VAL A 105 14.02 -0.37 -2.66
CA VAL A 105 13.77 -0.64 -1.24
C VAL A 105 12.31 -0.31 -0.94
N GLN A 106 11.57 -1.28 -0.43
CA GLN A 106 10.15 -1.14 -0.07
C GLN A 106 10.00 -0.51 1.32
N ASP A 107 8.79 -0.02 1.64
CA ASP A 107 8.41 0.39 2.98
C ASP A 107 9.32 1.47 3.59
N VAL A 108 9.96 2.33 2.79
CA VAL A 108 10.93 3.32 3.32
C VAL A 108 10.24 4.35 4.21
N ASP A 109 8.94 4.61 4.02
CA ASP A 109 8.11 5.41 4.92
C ASP A 109 7.98 4.84 6.35
N LYS A 110 8.37 3.56 6.55
CA LYS A 110 8.39 2.92 7.86
C LYS A 110 9.72 3.13 8.58
N TRP A 111 10.77 3.41 7.84
CA TRP A 111 12.13 3.58 8.32
C TRP A 111 12.48 5.06 8.52
N ASP A 112 11.96 5.93 7.66
CA ASP A 112 12.26 7.36 7.64
C ASP A 112 10.99 8.22 7.80
N MET A 113 11.01 9.14 8.77
CA MET A 113 9.85 9.97 9.09
C MET A 113 9.57 11.06 8.05
N ASP A 114 10.60 11.55 7.37
CA ASP A 114 10.47 12.60 6.35
C ASP A 114 9.92 11.99 5.04
N VAL A 115 10.30 10.75 4.72
CA VAL A 115 9.61 9.95 3.69
C VAL A 115 8.15 9.71 4.08
N ALA A 116 7.89 9.39 5.34
CA ALA A 116 6.52 9.16 5.83
C ALA A 116 5.63 10.40 5.74
N ALA A 117 6.20 11.60 5.85
CA ALA A 117 5.49 12.86 5.72
C ALA A 117 4.99 13.09 4.27
N LEU A 118 5.61 12.49 3.26
CA LEU A 118 5.12 12.57 1.87
C LEU A 118 3.68 12.04 1.74
N LEU A 119 3.31 11.03 2.53
CA LEU A 119 1.98 10.44 2.52
C LEU A 119 0.88 11.42 2.96
N ASP A 120 1.21 12.51 3.67
CA ASP A 120 0.24 13.51 4.09
C ASP A 120 -0.40 14.24 2.90
N HIS A 121 0.31 14.32 1.77
CA HIS A 121 -0.20 14.90 0.52
C HIS A 121 -1.24 14.02 -0.19
N PHE A 122 -1.36 12.76 0.22
CA PHE A 122 -2.27 11.76 -0.36
C PHE A 122 -3.49 11.48 0.52
N ARG A 123 -3.71 12.25 1.61
CA ARG A 123 -4.84 12.07 2.54
C ARG A 123 -6.24 12.30 1.97
N PHE A 124 -6.34 12.70 0.71
CA PHE A 124 -7.62 12.67 -0.03
C PHE A 124 -8.05 11.23 -0.39
N LEU A 125 -7.14 10.27 -0.31
CA LEU A 125 -7.40 8.84 -0.41
C LEU A 125 -7.66 8.26 0.98
N PRO A 126 -8.54 7.25 1.11
CA PRO A 126 -8.68 6.51 2.35
C PRO A 126 -7.34 5.88 2.76
N SER A 127 -6.95 5.99 4.04
CA SER A 127 -5.66 5.47 4.54
C SER A 127 -5.49 3.97 4.31
N TRP A 128 -6.58 3.20 4.31
CA TRP A 128 -6.56 1.76 4.02
C TRP A 128 -6.18 1.42 2.57
N ARG A 129 -6.25 2.39 1.64
CA ARG A 129 -5.83 2.20 0.23
C ARG A 129 -4.36 2.47 0.00
N VAL A 130 -3.69 3.25 0.84
CA VAL A 130 -2.25 3.51 0.72
C VAL A 130 -1.48 2.31 1.26
N ASP A 131 -0.46 1.83 0.55
CA ASP A 131 0.40 0.73 1.03
C ASP A 131 1.63 1.28 1.74
N ASP A 132 2.56 1.82 0.95
CA ASP A 132 3.89 2.23 1.36
C ASP A 132 4.51 3.26 0.39
N VAL A 133 5.73 3.69 0.71
CA VAL A 133 6.61 4.40 -0.23
C VAL A 133 7.84 3.54 -0.54
N MET A 134 7.87 2.97 -1.73
CA MET A 134 9.07 2.33 -2.27
C MET A 134 9.97 3.39 -2.91
N ILE A 135 11.27 3.34 -2.61
CA ILE A 135 12.25 4.22 -3.27
C ILE A 135 13.14 3.37 -4.16
N SER A 136 13.31 3.82 -5.40
CA SER A 136 14.33 3.29 -6.29
C SER A 136 15.47 4.30 -6.47
N TYR A 137 16.70 3.81 -6.43
CA TYR A 137 17.89 4.47 -6.96
C TYR A 137 18.31 3.77 -8.25
N ALA A 138 18.80 4.50 -9.25
CA ALA A 138 19.32 3.91 -10.47
C ALA A 138 20.46 4.73 -11.06
N GLU A 139 21.51 4.05 -11.50
CA GLU A 139 22.55 4.62 -12.37
C GLU A 139 22.03 4.77 -13.82
N PRO A 140 22.67 5.59 -14.69
CA PRO A 140 22.27 5.76 -16.09
C PRO A 140 21.96 4.44 -16.80
N GLY A 141 20.84 4.39 -17.55
CA GLY A 141 20.36 3.16 -18.20
C GLY A 141 19.72 2.15 -17.25
N GLY A 142 19.83 2.35 -15.93
CA GLY A 142 19.18 1.54 -14.90
C GLY A 142 17.67 1.69 -14.90
N GLY A 143 16.99 0.55 -14.75
CA GLY A 143 15.54 0.43 -14.70
C GLY A 143 15.13 -1.00 -14.36
N VAL A 144 13.84 -1.29 -14.42
CA VAL A 144 13.29 -2.65 -14.17
C VAL A 144 12.75 -3.30 -15.44
N GLY A 145 12.87 -2.62 -16.57
CA GLY A 145 12.26 -2.99 -17.85
C GLY A 145 10.76 -2.68 -17.90
N ALA A 146 10.19 -2.76 -19.11
CA ALA A 146 8.78 -2.52 -19.33
C ALA A 146 7.91 -3.56 -18.59
N HIS A 147 6.93 -3.12 -17.81
CA HIS A 147 6.08 -3.96 -16.98
C HIS A 147 4.69 -3.36 -16.77
N VAL A 148 3.83 -4.09 -16.06
CA VAL A 148 2.48 -3.67 -15.68
C VAL A 148 2.24 -4.01 -14.22
N ASP A 149 1.74 -3.03 -13.47
CA ASP A 149 1.31 -3.21 -12.09
C ASP A 149 -0.22 -3.38 -11.99
N GLN A 150 -0.66 -4.05 -10.92
CA GLN A 150 -2.08 -4.29 -10.62
C GLN A 150 -2.63 -3.32 -9.56
N TYR A 151 -1.89 -2.26 -9.28
CA TYR A 151 -2.25 -1.23 -8.31
C TYR A 151 -2.06 0.16 -8.91
N ASP A 152 -2.74 1.13 -8.30
CA ASP A 152 -2.50 2.55 -8.53
C ASP A 152 -1.13 2.93 -7.95
N VAL A 153 -0.36 3.77 -8.67
CA VAL A 153 0.93 4.28 -8.19
C VAL A 153 1.13 5.74 -8.57
N PHE A 154 1.77 6.50 -7.68
CA PHE A 154 2.33 7.81 -7.99
C PHE A 154 3.85 7.72 -7.97
N LEU A 155 4.48 8.02 -9.11
CA LEU A 155 5.92 7.99 -9.33
C LEU A 155 6.46 9.43 -9.25
N LEU A 156 6.93 9.82 -8.06
CA LEU A 156 7.53 11.13 -7.81
C LEU A 156 9.03 11.08 -8.09
N GLN A 157 9.51 11.95 -8.98
CA GLN A 157 10.93 12.09 -9.25
C GLN A 157 11.60 12.88 -8.12
N GLY A 158 12.59 12.26 -7.46
CA GLY A 158 13.23 12.82 -6.26
C GLY A 158 14.62 13.41 -6.52
N LEU A 159 15.47 12.66 -7.22
CA LEU A 159 16.84 13.04 -7.55
C LEU A 159 17.09 12.76 -9.03
N GLY A 160 17.88 13.59 -9.71
CA GLY A 160 18.25 13.38 -11.11
C GLY A 160 17.02 13.30 -12.03
N GLN A 161 17.19 12.70 -13.20
CA GLN A 161 16.12 12.60 -14.19
C GLN A 161 15.85 11.15 -14.60
N ARG A 162 14.59 10.85 -14.92
CA ARG A 162 14.17 9.54 -15.43
C ARG A 162 13.29 9.71 -16.66
N TYR A 163 13.60 8.97 -17.72
CA TYR A 163 12.71 8.81 -18.85
C TYR A 163 11.61 7.82 -18.49
N TRP A 164 10.36 8.29 -18.52
CA TRP A 164 9.17 7.46 -18.37
C TRP A 164 8.48 7.31 -19.71
N ALA A 165 8.16 6.08 -20.06
CA ALA A 165 7.38 5.72 -21.23
C ALA A 165 6.17 4.90 -20.79
N ILE A 166 5.00 5.15 -21.38
CA ILE A 166 3.77 4.40 -21.08
C ILE A 166 3.03 4.02 -22.35
N SER A 167 2.16 3.01 -22.28
CA SER A 167 1.18 2.72 -23.31
C SER A 167 -0.24 2.88 -22.77
N THR A 168 -1.03 3.69 -23.46
CA THR A 168 -2.47 3.89 -23.21
C THR A 168 -3.34 3.13 -24.19
N ASP A 169 -2.74 2.30 -25.06
CA ASP A 169 -3.49 1.44 -25.97
C ASP A 169 -4.24 0.37 -25.15
N PRO A 170 -5.58 0.30 -25.22
CA PRO A 170 -6.35 -0.74 -24.54
C PRO A 170 -5.98 -2.16 -24.98
N ASN A 171 -5.38 -2.32 -26.17
CA ASN A 171 -4.95 -3.59 -26.74
C ASN A 171 -3.43 -3.83 -26.62
N ALA A 172 -2.71 -3.00 -25.86
CA ALA A 172 -1.28 -3.21 -25.64
C ALA A 172 -1.00 -4.64 -25.16
N PRO A 173 -0.03 -5.38 -25.75
CA PRO A 173 0.35 -6.70 -25.28
C PRO A 173 0.77 -6.70 -23.81
N LYS A 174 0.35 -7.73 -23.07
CA LYS A 174 0.63 -7.87 -21.62
C LYS A 174 1.29 -9.20 -21.27
N ASP A 175 1.69 -9.96 -22.27
CA ASP A 175 2.38 -11.24 -22.07
C ASP A 175 3.75 -11.00 -21.45
N PHE A 176 4.07 -11.79 -20.43
CA PHE A 176 5.32 -11.67 -19.71
C PHE A 176 6.42 -12.53 -20.32
N ARG A 177 7.65 -12.03 -20.26
CA ARG A 177 8.86 -12.80 -20.53
C ARG A 177 8.93 -13.98 -19.55
N SER A 178 9.40 -15.13 -20.04
CA SER A 178 9.59 -16.34 -19.23
C SER A 178 11.05 -16.60 -18.85
N ASP A 179 11.97 -15.77 -19.36
CA ASP A 179 13.42 -15.92 -19.20
C ASP A 179 14.02 -15.02 -18.11
N VAL A 180 13.18 -14.23 -17.44
CA VAL A 180 13.57 -13.28 -16.38
C VAL A 180 12.61 -13.41 -15.19
N GLU A 181 13.13 -13.27 -13.98
CA GLU A 181 12.34 -13.34 -12.73
C GLU A 181 11.36 -12.15 -12.59
N LEU A 182 11.73 -11.02 -13.17
CA LEU A 182 10.89 -9.81 -13.24
C LEU A 182 9.71 -10.04 -14.18
N LYS A 183 8.54 -9.51 -13.83
CA LYS A 183 7.34 -9.54 -14.69
C LYS A 183 7.43 -8.51 -15.83
N GLN A 184 8.45 -8.66 -16.66
CA GLN A 184 8.68 -7.81 -17.82
C GLN A 184 7.79 -8.23 -18.99
N LEU A 185 7.34 -7.27 -19.77
CA LEU A 185 6.59 -7.49 -20.99
C LEU A 185 7.48 -8.03 -22.10
N GLN A 186 6.97 -8.97 -22.90
CA GLN A 186 7.64 -9.44 -24.11
C GLN A 186 7.72 -8.34 -25.17
N HIS A 187 6.68 -7.52 -25.27
CA HIS A 187 6.54 -6.44 -26.24
C HIS A 187 6.00 -5.20 -25.56
N PHE A 188 6.63 -4.06 -25.84
CA PHE A 188 6.21 -2.77 -25.32
C PHE A 188 6.37 -1.68 -26.37
N GLU A 189 5.24 -1.12 -26.79
CA GLU A 189 5.19 0.03 -27.70
C GLU A 189 4.61 1.24 -26.95
N PRO A 190 5.45 2.21 -26.57
CA PRO A 190 4.99 3.35 -25.80
C PRO A 190 4.21 4.33 -26.67
N THR A 191 3.04 4.76 -26.18
CA THR A 191 2.24 5.82 -26.80
C THR A 191 2.65 7.21 -26.32
N HIS A 192 3.28 7.30 -25.14
CA HIS A 192 3.76 8.56 -24.56
C HIS A 192 5.13 8.38 -23.92
N LYS A 193 5.93 9.46 -23.93
CA LYS A 193 7.27 9.51 -23.33
C LYS A 193 7.52 10.89 -22.73
N TRP A 194 8.14 10.91 -21.56
CA TRP A 194 8.53 12.14 -20.88
C TRP A 194 9.86 11.95 -20.15
N LEU A 195 10.66 13.01 -20.10
CA LEU A 195 11.72 13.15 -19.10
C LEU A 195 11.13 13.84 -17.88
N LEU A 196 11.26 13.26 -16.70
CA LEU A 196 10.80 13.87 -15.44
C LEU A 196 11.98 14.51 -14.70
N ASP A 197 11.75 15.72 -14.22
CA ASP A 197 12.65 16.48 -13.34
C ASP A 197 12.27 16.30 -11.86
N PRO A 198 13.18 16.53 -10.90
CA PRO A 198 12.84 16.50 -9.48
C PRO A 198 11.61 17.35 -9.16
N GLY A 199 10.64 16.74 -8.48
CA GLY A 199 9.34 17.35 -8.15
C GLY A 199 8.21 17.06 -9.15
N ASP A 200 8.51 16.52 -10.34
CA ASP A 200 7.50 15.98 -11.25
C ASP A 200 6.94 14.66 -10.73
N MET A 201 5.67 14.38 -11.01
CA MET A 201 5.00 13.17 -10.56
C MET A 201 4.14 12.56 -11.67
N LEU A 202 4.30 11.26 -11.91
CA LEU A 202 3.49 10.49 -12.85
C LEU A 202 2.52 9.57 -12.08
N TYR A 203 1.22 9.77 -12.29
CA TYR A 203 0.19 8.85 -11.79
C TYR A 203 -0.14 7.79 -12.85
N LEU A 204 -0.14 6.53 -12.44
CA LEU A 204 -0.55 5.40 -13.26
C LEU A 204 -1.67 4.61 -12.57
N PRO A 205 -2.84 4.42 -13.21
CA PRO A 205 -3.83 3.45 -12.75
C PRO A 205 -3.37 2.01 -13.01
N PRO A 206 -4.01 1.01 -12.38
CA PRO A 206 -3.69 -0.40 -12.61
C PRO A 206 -3.77 -0.78 -14.09
N GLY A 207 -2.86 -1.65 -14.52
CA GLY A 207 -2.94 -2.25 -15.85
C GLY A 207 -2.30 -1.45 -16.98
N ILE A 208 -1.69 -0.29 -16.70
CA ILE A 208 -0.97 0.54 -17.69
C ILE A 208 0.46 0.02 -17.88
N PRO A 209 0.85 -0.43 -19.09
CA PRO A 209 2.24 -0.72 -19.42
C PRO A 209 3.13 0.50 -19.29
N HIS A 210 4.25 0.37 -18.59
CA HIS A 210 5.19 1.45 -18.37
C HIS A 210 6.63 0.97 -18.24
N ASP A 211 7.56 1.85 -18.57
CA ASP A 211 9.00 1.64 -18.47
C ASP A 211 9.69 2.94 -18.02
N GLY A 212 10.65 2.81 -17.12
CA GLY A 212 11.30 3.93 -16.44
C GLY A 212 12.80 3.75 -16.40
N VAL A 213 13.53 4.54 -17.18
CA VAL A 213 14.99 4.42 -17.37
C VAL A 213 15.70 5.68 -16.90
N ALA A 214 16.67 5.53 -16.00
CA ALA A 214 17.49 6.62 -15.51
C ALA A 214 18.25 7.32 -16.65
N PHE A 215 18.29 8.66 -16.63
CA PHE A 215 18.85 9.44 -17.73
C PHE A 215 19.87 10.49 -17.25
N GLY A 216 20.98 10.59 -17.97
CA GLY A 216 22.02 11.61 -17.78
C GLY A 216 22.92 11.44 -16.55
N GLY A 217 22.40 10.84 -15.48
CA GLY A 217 23.13 10.57 -14.24
C GLY A 217 22.30 9.68 -13.30
N PRO A 218 22.81 9.46 -12.07
CA PRO A 218 22.06 8.76 -11.04
C PRO A 218 20.74 9.47 -10.74
N CYS A 219 19.69 8.69 -10.49
CA CYS A 219 18.38 9.24 -10.16
C CYS A 219 17.69 8.47 -9.03
N MET A 220 16.73 9.13 -8.37
CA MET A 220 15.84 8.50 -7.39
C MET A 220 14.38 8.77 -7.71
N THR A 221 13.55 7.75 -7.54
CA THR A 221 12.10 7.83 -7.73
C THR A 221 11.39 7.27 -6.50
N TYR A 222 10.42 8.02 -6.01
CA TYR A 222 9.56 7.70 -4.87
C TYR A 222 8.22 7.19 -5.39
N SER A 223 7.95 5.91 -5.20
CA SER A 223 6.74 5.24 -5.66
C SER A 223 5.76 5.12 -4.51
N VAL A 224 4.73 5.97 -4.49
CA VAL A 224 3.64 5.88 -3.52
C VAL A 224 2.64 4.84 -4.03
N GLY A 225 2.75 3.63 -3.49
CA GLY A 225 1.97 2.46 -3.88
C GLY A 225 0.62 2.39 -3.18
N MET A 226 -0.35 1.77 -3.85
CA MET A 226 -1.69 1.54 -3.31
C MET A 226 -1.97 0.06 -3.13
N ARG A 227 -2.69 -0.28 -2.06
CA ARG A 227 -3.22 -1.63 -1.86
C ARG A 227 -4.36 -1.89 -2.83
N ALA A 228 -4.26 -3.03 -3.50
CA ALA A 228 -5.28 -3.59 -4.39
C ALA A 228 -5.30 -5.12 -4.22
N PRO A 229 -5.97 -5.65 -3.19
CA PRO A 229 -6.16 -7.09 -3.06
C PRO A 229 -6.95 -7.63 -4.26
N SER A 230 -6.48 -8.75 -4.82
CA SER A 230 -7.19 -9.45 -5.89
C SER A 230 -8.48 -10.10 -5.38
N GLN A 231 -9.40 -10.42 -6.29
CA GLN A 231 -10.62 -11.15 -5.93
C GLN A 231 -10.30 -12.51 -5.28
N GLY A 232 -9.25 -13.19 -5.74
CA GLY A 232 -8.81 -14.45 -5.15
C GLY A 232 -8.31 -14.30 -3.72
N GLU A 233 -7.52 -13.26 -3.44
CA GLU A 233 -7.06 -12.95 -2.07
C GLU A 233 -8.25 -12.60 -1.15
N LEU A 234 -9.20 -11.80 -1.63
CA LEU A 234 -10.40 -11.44 -0.86
C LEU A 234 -11.26 -12.68 -0.54
N VAL A 235 -11.54 -13.53 -1.53
CA VAL A 235 -12.37 -14.73 -1.34
C VAL A 235 -11.66 -15.75 -0.44
N GLY A 236 -10.36 -15.96 -0.64
CA GLY A 236 -9.57 -16.89 0.18
C GLY A 236 -9.55 -16.48 1.65
N ASP A 237 -9.19 -15.23 1.94
CA ASP A 237 -9.12 -14.75 3.32
C ASP A 237 -10.50 -14.69 4.00
N LEU A 238 -11.55 -14.34 3.26
CA LEU A 238 -12.92 -14.41 3.77
C LEU A 238 -13.33 -15.85 4.10
N ALA A 239 -12.99 -16.81 3.24
CA ALA A 239 -13.32 -18.22 3.49
C ALA A 239 -12.63 -18.74 4.77
N ASP A 240 -11.36 -18.40 4.97
CA ASP A 240 -10.62 -18.75 6.19
C ASP A 240 -11.26 -18.09 7.43
N TYR A 241 -11.56 -16.79 7.36
CA TYR A 241 -12.23 -16.08 8.44
C TYR A 241 -13.59 -16.71 8.80
N LEU A 242 -14.40 -17.07 7.81
CA LEU A 242 -15.70 -17.71 8.07
C LEU A 242 -15.50 -19.09 8.68
N ALA A 243 -14.57 -19.88 8.17
CA ALA A 243 -14.29 -21.24 8.67
C ALA A 243 -13.91 -21.23 10.16
N GLU A 244 -13.16 -20.23 10.62
CA GLU A 244 -12.79 -20.05 12.03
C GLU A 244 -14.00 -19.77 12.95
N HIS A 245 -15.10 -19.25 12.42
CA HIS A 245 -16.30 -18.86 13.19
C HIS A 245 -17.47 -19.86 13.05
N LEU A 246 -17.35 -20.87 12.19
CA LEU A 246 -18.34 -21.94 12.05
C LEU A 246 -18.11 -23.04 13.08
N THR A 247 -19.19 -23.66 13.55
CA THR A 247 -19.14 -24.72 14.56
C THR A 247 -19.16 -26.11 13.90
N GLU A 248 -18.50 -27.11 14.52
CA GLU A 248 -18.37 -28.46 13.94
C GLU A 248 -19.69 -29.22 13.72
N ASP A 249 -20.78 -28.80 14.36
CA ASP A 249 -22.12 -29.38 14.25
C ASP A 249 -22.89 -28.88 13.02
N GLN A 250 -22.45 -27.79 12.39
CA GLN A 250 -23.05 -27.26 11.16
C GLN A 250 -22.56 -28.05 9.93
N ARG A 251 -23.14 -29.24 9.73
CA ARG A 251 -22.74 -30.18 8.66
C ARG A 251 -23.71 -30.18 7.49
N PHE A 252 -23.21 -30.59 6.33
CA PHE A 252 -24.05 -31.04 5.23
C PHE A 252 -24.98 -32.15 5.72
N THR A 253 -26.27 -32.04 5.42
CA THR A 253 -27.27 -33.06 5.76
C THR A 253 -28.18 -33.34 4.58
N ASP A 254 -28.66 -34.57 4.50
CA ASP A 254 -29.58 -35.05 3.47
C ASP A 254 -30.67 -35.99 4.05
N PRO A 255 -31.42 -35.54 5.08
CA PRO A 255 -32.41 -36.39 5.76
C PRO A 255 -33.52 -36.91 4.82
N ASN A 256 -33.73 -36.25 3.68
CA ASN A 256 -34.71 -36.60 2.67
C ASN A 256 -34.08 -37.27 1.43
N LEU A 257 -32.94 -37.95 1.59
CA LEU A 257 -32.27 -38.65 0.50
C LEU A 257 -33.16 -39.77 -0.06
N VAL A 258 -33.24 -39.84 -1.40
CA VAL A 258 -33.98 -40.89 -2.13
C VAL A 258 -33.00 -41.86 -2.80
N PRO A 259 -33.39 -43.11 -3.08
CA PRO A 259 -32.52 -44.07 -3.76
C PRO A 259 -31.98 -43.53 -5.08
N ALA A 260 -30.65 -43.57 -5.24
CA ALA A 260 -29.98 -43.09 -6.43
C ALA A 260 -30.32 -43.96 -7.65
N LYS A 261 -30.64 -43.33 -8.78
CA LYS A 261 -30.79 -44.01 -10.08
C LYS A 261 -29.42 -44.35 -10.69
N HIS A 262 -28.46 -43.46 -10.51
CA HIS A 262 -27.07 -43.58 -10.93
C HIS A 262 -26.16 -43.24 -9.75
N PRO A 263 -25.55 -44.22 -9.06
CA PRO A 263 -24.81 -43.98 -7.81
C PRO A 263 -23.63 -43.00 -7.89
N GLY A 264 -23.09 -42.74 -9.10
CA GLY A 264 -22.01 -41.77 -9.32
C GLY A 264 -22.46 -40.37 -9.75
N GLU A 265 -23.76 -40.11 -9.88
CA GLU A 265 -24.30 -38.82 -10.31
C GLU A 265 -24.36 -37.82 -9.15
N ILE A 266 -23.77 -36.64 -9.33
CA ILE A 266 -24.04 -35.46 -8.50
C ILE A 266 -25.26 -34.77 -9.10
N ASP A 267 -26.44 -35.11 -8.60
CA ASP A 267 -27.69 -34.60 -9.15
C ASP A 267 -27.96 -33.13 -8.76
N LYS A 268 -28.99 -32.54 -9.38
CA LYS A 268 -29.39 -31.15 -9.08
C LYS A 268 -29.77 -30.96 -7.61
N ALA A 269 -30.33 -31.97 -6.95
CA ALA A 269 -30.73 -31.87 -5.56
C ALA A 269 -29.50 -31.83 -4.63
N ALA A 270 -28.44 -32.57 -4.93
CA ALA A 270 -27.15 -32.51 -4.25
C ALA A 270 -26.54 -31.11 -4.38
N LEU A 271 -26.52 -30.53 -5.59
CA LEU A 271 -26.01 -29.16 -5.79
C LEU A 271 -26.84 -28.11 -5.03
N THR A 272 -28.15 -28.28 -4.92
CA THR A 272 -28.99 -27.40 -4.09
C THR A 272 -28.62 -27.51 -2.62
N ARG A 273 -28.47 -28.72 -2.08
CA ARG A 273 -28.03 -28.94 -0.69
C ARG A 273 -26.64 -28.35 -0.42
N VAL A 274 -25.71 -28.47 -1.36
CA VAL A 274 -24.38 -27.84 -1.25
C VAL A 274 -24.51 -26.32 -1.16
N ARG A 275 -25.34 -25.69 -2.00
CA ARG A 275 -25.57 -24.23 -1.94
C ARG A 275 -26.20 -23.78 -0.62
N GLU A 276 -27.11 -24.57 -0.07
CA GLU A 276 -27.73 -24.30 1.23
C GLU A 276 -26.75 -24.50 2.40
N ALA A 277 -25.85 -25.49 2.29
CA ALA A 277 -24.84 -25.78 3.30
C ALA A 277 -23.69 -24.78 3.33
N VAL A 278 -23.48 -23.99 2.26
CA VAL A 278 -22.50 -22.91 2.22
C VAL A 278 -23.19 -21.59 2.60
N PRO A 279 -23.00 -21.06 3.83
CA PRO A 279 -23.78 -19.94 4.35
C PRO A 279 -23.31 -18.58 3.81
N LEU A 280 -23.22 -18.44 2.49
CA LEU A 280 -22.79 -17.22 1.79
C LEU A 280 -23.62 -15.98 2.16
N ALA A 281 -24.93 -16.15 2.43
CA ALA A 281 -25.79 -15.02 2.81
C ALA A 281 -25.46 -14.48 4.21
N THR A 282 -25.17 -15.37 5.16
CA THR A 282 -24.72 -15.00 6.52
C THR A 282 -23.32 -14.40 6.47
N ALA A 283 -22.44 -14.97 5.65
CA ALA A 283 -21.08 -14.49 5.45
C ALA A 283 -20.97 -13.05 4.91
N LEU A 284 -22.04 -12.53 4.31
CA LEU A 284 -22.07 -11.23 3.65
C LEU A 284 -22.92 -10.20 4.39
N ASP A 285 -23.27 -10.44 5.67
CA ASP A 285 -23.89 -9.40 6.48
C ASP A 285 -22.91 -8.25 6.76
N GLU A 286 -23.42 -7.04 6.91
CA GLU A 286 -22.60 -5.82 7.02
C GLU A 286 -21.66 -5.85 8.24
N VAL A 287 -22.06 -6.47 9.35
CA VAL A 287 -21.24 -6.54 10.57
C VAL A 287 -20.06 -7.47 10.35
N THR A 288 -20.32 -8.65 9.80
CA THR A 288 -19.28 -9.63 9.43
C THR A 288 -18.31 -9.05 8.41
N LEU A 289 -18.81 -8.41 7.36
CA LEU A 289 -17.97 -7.79 6.34
C LEU A 289 -17.10 -6.66 6.89
N ILE A 290 -17.63 -5.82 7.78
CA ILE A 290 -16.85 -4.75 8.41
C ILE A 290 -15.74 -5.33 9.28
N ASP A 291 -16.04 -6.32 10.13
CA ASP A 291 -15.04 -6.91 11.03
C ASP A 291 -13.96 -7.64 10.22
N TRP A 292 -14.35 -8.53 9.31
CA TRP A 292 -13.42 -9.23 8.44
C TRP A 292 -12.57 -8.25 7.62
N PHE A 293 -13.19 -7.35 6.85
CA PHE A 293 -12.45 -6.48 5.94
C PHE A 293 -11.52 -5.53 6.70
N GLY A 294 -11.96 -4.99 7.84
CA GLY A 294 -11.14 -4.14 8.69
C GLY A 294 -9.87 -4.85 9.20
N ARG A 295 -10.01 -6.11 9.62
CA ARG A 295 -8.86 -6.95 10.01
C ARG A 295 -7.99 -7.28 8.82
N PHE A 296 -8.57 -7.86 7.77
CA PHE A 296 -7.89 -8.25 6.54
C PHE A 296 -7.06 -7.09 5.98
N ILE A 297 -7.69 -5.94 5.74
CA ILE A 297 -7.01 -4.84 5.05
C ILE A 297 -5.88 -4.26 5.90
N THR A 298 -6.01 -4.23 7.23
CA THR A 298 -4.95 -3.70 8.12
C THR A 298 -3.79 -4.68 8.33
N ARG A 299 -3.97 -5.98 8.09
CA ARG A 299 -2.86 -6.97 8.05
C ARG A 299 -2.30 -7.23 6.65
N TYR A 300 -3.07 -6.93 5.60
CA TYR A 300 -2.74 -7.26 4.23
C TYR A 300 -1.36 -6.72 3.82
N ARG A 301 -0.50 -7.64 3.37
CA ARG A 301 0.89 -7.40 2.89
C ARG A 301 1.74 -6.54 3.82
N SER A 302 1.51 -6.60 5.13
CA SER A 302 2.45 -6.00 6.08
C SER A 302 3.71 -6.84 6.17
N ALA A 303 4.88 -6.27 5.85
CA ALA A 303 6.15 -6.99 5.92
C ALA A 303 6.57 -7.29 7.37
N GLN A 304 6.17 -6.41 8.30
CA GLN A 304 6.43 -6.56 9.73
C GLN A 304 5.17 -6.28 10.54
N THR A 305 5.11 -6.86 11.73
CA THR A 305 4.07 -6.58 12.73
C THR A 305 4.76 -6.08 14.00
N PRO A 306 4.34 -4.93 14.56
CA PRO A 306 4.86 -4.47 15.84
C PRO A 306 4.71 -5.55 16.91
N LEU A 307 5.74 -5.73 17.74
CA LEU A 307 5.71 -6.70 18.82
C LEU A 307 5.00 -6.14 20.04
N ALA A 308 4.12 -6.95 20.62
CA ALA A 308 3.53 -6.65 21.91
C ALA A 308 4.61 -6.48 22.99
N LEU A 309 4.31 -5.65 23.99
CA LEU A 309 5.19 -5.44 25.13
C LEU A 309 5.37 -6.76 25.89
N SER A 310 6.62 -7.17 26.10
CA SER A 310 6.95 -8.35 26.91
C SER A 310 6.43 -8.27 28.35
N LYS A 311 6.22 -7.04 28.85
CA LYS A 311 5.57 -6.75 30.12
C LYS A 311 4.46 -5.71 29.87
N PRO A 312 3.19 -6.13 29.82
CA PRO A 312 2.07 -5.21 29.66
C PRO A 312 2.06 -4.13 30.75
N LEU A 313 1.76 -2.90 30.36
CA LEU A 313 1.52 -1.80 31.27
C LEU A 313 0.13 -1.94 31.91
N THR A 314 -0.01 -1.42 33.13
CA THR A 314 -1.30 -1.13 33.73
C THR A 314 -1.78 0.27 33.31
N GLU A 315 -3.08 0.52 33.35
CA GLU A 315 -3.64 1.85 33.07
C GLU A 315 -2.96 2.94 33.91
N ALA A 316 -2.80 2.69 35.23
CA ALA A 316 -2.17 3.63 36.14
C ALA A 316 -0.72 3.97 35.75
N ALA A 317 0.05 2.97 35.30
CA ALA A 317 1.42 3.17 34.85
C ALA A 317 1.48 3.99 33.56
N LEU A 318 0.59 3.71 32.60
CA LEU A 318 0.50 4.44 31.34
C LEU A 318 0.05 5.90 31.56
N MET A 319 -1.02 6.11 32.33
CA MET A 319 -1.52 7.46 32.63
C MET A 319 -0.48 8.30 33.38
N LYS A 320 0.34 7.69 34.25
CA LYS A 320 1.47 8.38 34.88
C LYS A 320 2.48 8.90 33.83
N GLN A 321 2.77 8.14 32.78
CA GLN A 321 3.67 8.59 31.71
C GLN A 321 3.06 9.72 30.89
N LEU A 322 1.78 9.59 30.51
CA LEU A 322 1.06 10.58 29.72
C LEU A 322 0.88 11.90 30.47
N ASN A 323 0.50 11.86 31.75
CA ASN A 323 0.42 13.03 32.62
C ASN A 323 1.79 13.66 32.87
N GLY A 324 2.87 12.88 32.75
CA GLY A 324 4.25 13.35 32.77
C GLY A 324 4.70 14.01 31.45
N GLY A 325 3.80 14.21 30.48
CA GLY A 325 4.08 14.88 29.21
C GLY A 325 4.54 13.96 28.08
N ALA A 326 4.42 12.63 28.22
CA ALA A 326 4.72 11.72 27.11
C ALA A 326 3.74 11.92 25.94
N SER A 327 4.26 11.89 24.72
CA SER A 327 3.46 11.80 23.49
C SER A 327 3.22 10.32 23.14
N LEU A 328 2.17 10.03 22.38
CA LEU A 328 1.92 8.69 21.84
C LEU A 328 2.28 8.68 20.37
N LEU A 329 3.33 7.95 20.00
CA LEU A 329 3.77 7.79 18.62
C LEU A 329 3.18 6.49 18.05
N ARG A 330 2.48 6.57 16.92
CA ARG A 330 2.06 5.39 16.17
C ARG A 330 3.30 4.69 15.63
N HIS A 331 3.45 3.41 15.93
CA HIS A 331 4.54 2.61 15.40
C HIS A 331 4.48 2.67 13.86
N PRO A 332 5.61 2.82 13.12
CA PRO A 332 5.56 2.98 11.68
C PRO A 332 4.86 1.82 10.95
N TRP A 333 5.11 0.59 11.43
CA TRP A 333 4.43 -0.63 10.96
C TRP A 333 2.97 -0.79 11.44
N SER A 334 2.41 0.15 12.21
CA SER A 334 1.00 0.11 12.59
C SER A 334 0.11 0.65 11.48
N ARG A 335 -0.69 -0.22 10.86
CA ARG A 335 -1.69 0.12 9.85
C ARG A 335 -3.06 0.22 10.52
N MET A 336 -3.63 1.43 10.54
CA MET A 336 -4.91 1.70 11.21
C MET A 336 -5.99 2.13 10.24
N ALA A 337 -7.20 1.61 10.44
CA ALA A 337 -8.43 2.02 9.76
C ALA A 337 -9.60 1.90 10.73
N TRP A 338 -10.73 2.52 10.46
CA TRP A 338 -11.90 2.38 11.33
C TRP A 338 -13.19 2.31 10.52
N ALA A 339 -14.20 1.70 11.14
CA ALA A 339 -15.54 1.62 10.59
C ALA A 339 -16.58 1.87 11.68
N ARG A 340 -17.76 2.30 11.28
CA ARG A 340 -18.90 2.51 12.17
C ARG A 340 -20.10 1.76 11.63
N HIS A 341 -20.73 0.97 12.50
CA HIS A 341 -22.01 0.34 12.23
C HIS A 341 -22.99 0.73 13.34
N ARG A 342 -24.04 1.46 12.97
CA ARG A 342 -25.00 2.08 13.90
C ARG A 342 -24.28 2.98 14.92
N SER A 343 -24.41 2.70 16.22
CA SER A 343 -23.76 3.44 17.30
C SER A 343 -22.38 2.92 17.68
N ARG A 344 -21.92 1.80 17.10
CA ARG A 344 -20.63 1.19 17.42
C ARG A 344 -19.57 1.65 16.43
N CYS A 345 -18.41 2.04 16.96
CA CYS A 345 -17.23 2.38 16.18
C CYS A 345 -16.11 1.40 16.57
N THR A 346 -15.42 0.88 15.55
CA THR A 346 -14.35 -0.09 15.71
C THR A 346 -13.11 0.46 15.01
N LEU A 347 -12.00 0.54 15.76
CA LEU A 347 -10.67 0.76 15.21
C LEU A 347 -10.07 -0.61 14.86
N PHE A 348 -9.53 -0.74 13.66
CA PHE A 348 -8.74 -1.88 13.24
C PHE A 348 -7.27 -1.49 13.20
N ALA A 349 -6.41 -2.31 13.80
CA ALA A 349 -4.96 -2.14 13.75
C ALA A 349 -4.30 -3.51 13.51
N ASN A 350 -3.55 -3.64 12.42
CA ASN A 350 -2.74 -4.83 12.09
C ASN A 350 -3.49 -6.18 12.18
N GLY A 351 -4.78 -6.23 11.82
CA GLY A 351 -5.58 -7.46 11.89
C GLY A 351 -6.40 -7.63 13.18
N HIS A 352 -6.27 -6.73 14.14
CA HIS A 352 -7.03 -6.71 15.38
C HIS A 352 -8.11 -5.64 15.35
N ALA A 353 -9.21 -5.88 16.06
CA ALA A 353 -10.34 -4.96 16.18
C ALA A 353 -10.49 -4.49 17.63
N TYR A 354 -10.68 -3.19 17.81
CA TYR A 354 -10.76 -2.52 19.10
C TYR A 354 -12.01 -1.65 19.16
N PRO A 355 -12.81 -1.74 20.23
CA PRO A 355 -13.87 -0.75 20.49
C PRO A 355 -13.26 0.65 20.59
N ALA A 356 -13.85 1.61 19.89
CA ALA A 356 -13.35 2.99 19.88
C ALA A 356 -14.50 4.00 19.87
N THR A 357 -14.19 5.24 20.26
CA THR A 357 -15.03 6.38 19.92
C THR A 357 -14.71 6.82 18.49
N MET A 358 -15.66 7.47 17.80
CA MET A 358 -15.38 8.03 16.47
C MET A 358 -14.25 9.08 16.52
N GLU A 359 -14.19 9.84 17.61
CA GLU A 359 -13.15 10.85 17.85
C GLU A 359 -11.76 10.22 17.97
N SER A 360 -11.57 9.26 18.88
CA SER A 360 -10.29 8.56 19.05
C SER A 360 -9.88 7.77 17.80
N ALA A 361 -10.81 7.08 17.14
CA ALA A 361 -10.52 6.34 15.92
C ALA A 361 -10.06 7.26 14.77
N THR A 362 -10.73 8.40 14.60
CA THR A 362 -10.34 9.42 13.62
C THR A 362 -8.96 9.97 13.95
N GLN A 363 -8.74 10.37 15.21
CA GLN A 363 -7.49 10.96 15.65
C GLN A 363 -6.30 10.01 15.47
N LEU A 364 -6.44 8.74 15.85
CA LEU A 364 -5.40 7.72 15.72
C LEU A 364 -5.08 7.34 14.27
N CYS A 365 -6.08 7.41 13.37
CA CYS A 365 -5.85 7.19 11.94
C CYS A 365 -5.19 8.40 11.28
N ASP A 366 -5.58 9.61 11.68
CA ASP A 366 -5.12 10.87 11.08
C ASP A 366 -3.75 11.33 11.58
N GLN A 367 -3.42 11.07 12.84
CA GLN A 367 -2.24 11.60 13.49
C GLN A 367 -1.21 10.50 13.73
N ARG A 368 0.02 10.70 13.26
CA ARG A 368 1.15 9.81 13.58
C ARG A 368 1.60 9.96 15.03
N MET A 369 1.41 11.14 15.62
CA MET A 369 1.80 11.43 17.00
C MET A 369 0.70 12.22 17.70
N LEU A 370 0.26 11.74 18.85
CA LEU A 370 -0.62 12.46 19.76
C LEU A 370 0.23 13.18 20.80
N SER A 371 0.24 14.50 20.75
CA SER A 371 0.96 15.36 21.69
C SER A 371 0.12 15.66 22.95
N PRO A 372 0.73 15.85 24.12
CA PRO A 372 0.02 16.29 25.32
C PRO A 372 -0.55 17.73 25.15
N PRO A 373 -1.54 18.14 25.96
CA PRO A 373 -2.19 17.39 27.03
C PRO A 373 -3.20 16.37 26.50
N HIS A 374 -3.28 15.22 27.17
CA HIS A 374 -4.21 14.15 26.83
C HIS A 374 -5.47 14.24 27.68
N THR A 375 -6.64 14.21 27.05
CA THR A 375 -7.95 14.14 27.74
C THR A 375 -8.70 12.93 27.23
N PHE A 376 -8.50 11.78 27.87
CA PHE A 376 -9.13 10.51 27.47
C PHE A 376 -10.25 10.12 28.43
N SER A 377 -11.41 9.77 27.85
CA SER A 377 -12.50 9.05 28.52
C SER A 377 -12.07 7.64 28.94
N THR A 378 -12.88 6.94 29.75
CA THR A 378 -12.56 5.57 30.19
C THR A 378 -12.35 4.61 29.02
N ILE A 379 -13.25 4.63 28.02
CA ILE A 379 -13.14 3.79 26.82
C ILE A 379 -11.85 4.08 26.05
N GLU A 380 -11.48 5.37 25.96
CA GLU A 380 -10.26 5.76 25.27
C GLU A 380 -9.01 5.33 26.03
N ARG A 381 -9.01 5.36 27.36
CA ARG A 381 -7.88 4.84 28.15
C ARG A 381 -7.70 3.34 27.96
N GLU A 382 -8.78 2.56 27.93
CA GLU A 382 -8.75 1.12 27.64
C GLU A 382 -8.20 0.86 26.23
N LEU A 383 -8.68 1.61 25.23
CA LEU A 383 -8.19 1.53 23.86
C LEU A 383 -6.70 1.86 23.76
N ILE A 384 -6.25 2.99 24.30
CA ILE A 384 -4.84 3.40 24.24
C ILE A 384 -3.96 2.40 25.01
N LEU A 385 -4.44 1.88 26.15
CA LEU A 385 -3.71 0.85 26.89
C LEU A 385 -3.53 -0.43 26.06
N ALA A 386 -4.59 -0.90 25.40
CA ALA A 386 -4.53 -2.07 24.52
C ALA A 386 -3.53 -1.84 23.37
N LEU A 387 -3.65 -0.72 22.66
CA LEU A 387 -2.76 -0.39 21.55
C LEU A 387 -1.29 -0.22 21.98
N VAL A 388 -1.03 0.30 23.18
CA VAL A 388 0.34 0.38 23.72
C VAL A 388 0.87 -1.00 24.07
N ASN A 389 0.06 -1.85 24.69
CA ASN A 389 0.46 -3.20 25.07
C ASN A 389 0.67 -4.12 23.85
N ASP A 390 -0.09 -3.91 22.78
CA ASP A 390 0.07 -4.61 21.50
C ASP A 390 1.21 -4.03 20.65
N GLY A 391 1.88 -2.97 21.13
CA GLY A 391 3.04 -2.35 20.48
C GLY A 391 2.69 -1.38 19.34
N TYR A 392 1.40 -1.10 19.13
CA TYR A 392 0.94 -0.25 18.03
C TYR A 392 1.10 1.24 18.30
N LEU A 393 1.13 1.63 19.58
CA LEU A 393 1.45 2.97 20.06
C LEU A 393 2.65 2.91 21.01
N ILE A 394 3.56 3.87 20.89
CA ILE A 394 4.78 3.96 21.70
C ILE A 394 4.74 5.26 22.51
N PRO A 395 4.64 5.19 23.86
CA PRO A 395 4.82 6.36 24.70
C PRO A 395 6.25 6.90 24.58
N ARG A 396 6.38 8.13 24.07
CA ARG A 396 7.66 8.84 23.90
C ARG A 396 7.71 9.98 24.91
N LYS A 397 8.64 9.92 25.86
CA LYS A 397 8.90 11.04 26.78
C LYS A 397 9.39 12.27 26.01
N PRO A 398 9.14 13.49 26.49
CA PRO A 398 9.77 14.68 25.93
C PRO A 398 11.28 14.45 25.92
N ARG A 399 11.94 14.66 24.76
CA ARG A 399 13.39 14.80 24.77
C ARG A 399 13.68 16.05 25.62
N GLY A 400 14.31 15.86 26.77
CA GLY A 400 14.85 17.00 27.51
C GLY A 400 15.72 17.80 26.55
N ARG A 401 15.56 19.12 26.53
CA ARG A 401 16.51 19.99 25.84
C ARG A 401 17.88 19.70 26.45
N HIS A 402 18.70 18.93 25.76
CA HIS A 402 20.14 18.98 26.01
C HIS A 402 20.56 20.40 25.60
N ALA A 403 20.90 21.18 26.62
CA ALA A 403 21.41 22.54 26.51
C ALA A 403 22.81 22.56 25.90
#